data_AF-A0A819S9D0-F1
#
_entry.id   AF-A0A819S9D0-F1
#
_cell.length_a   1.000
_cell.length_b   1.000
_cell.length_c   1.000
_cell.angle_alpha   90.00
_cell.angle_beta   90.00
_cell.angle_gamma   90.00
#
_symmetry.space_group_name_H-M   'P 1'
#
loop_
_entity.id
_entity.type
_entity.pdbx_description
1 polymer ?
#
loop_
_entity_poly.entity_id
_entity_poly.type
_entity_poly.pdbx_seq_one_letter_code
_entity_poly.pdbx_strand_id
1 'polypeptide(L)'
;MSILLSETEKGKPVLIENGFDYIQERAHENKIHWRCTQCNKQKCKARLYTTNNTICYRVGDHNHAPNPSLNGIRQCRSEIRDLCKTTITTHSIVATSIATTSTAVLSQLPPINNLKRTICRRRAANLNFPANPRSISEIHINGSFALTKKKEQFLQPLFNPSSFLIDFESGAMKAINSRWPQSSVHACFFHLTQNIYRQVQKAGFTTKYGNDEEYAHAVRMLPALAFLETNDIYSVFEDIGNLQISDLDPIYNYFEDYYI
;
A
#
# COMPACT_ATOMS: atom_id res chain seq x y z
N MET A 1 9.79 26.87 -35.98
CA MET A 1 9.30 25.63 -35.34
C MET A 1 10.04 25.44 -34.04
N SER A 2 9.35 25.44 -32.91
CA SER A 2 9.93 25.22 -31.59
C SER A 2 10.30 23.73 -31.41
N ILE A 3 11.49 23.46 -30.88
CA ILE A 3 11.91 22.11 -30.51
C ILE A 3 11.22 21.74 -29.19
N LEU A 4 10.60 20.56 -29.13
CA LEU A 4 10.10 19.99 -27.88
C LEU A 4 11.19 19.16 -27.22
N LEU A 5 11.65 19.62 -26.05
CA LEU A 5 12.64 18.92 -25.23
C LEU A 5 11.97 18.21 -24.06
N SER A 6 12.46 17.02 -23.74
CA SER A 6 12.03 16.17 -22.64
C SER A 6 13.27 15.48 -22.03
N GLU A 7 13.09 14.70 -20.97
CA GLU A 7 14.17 13.96 -20.33
C GLU A 7 13.82 12.48 -20.17
N THR A 8 14.83 11.62 -20.29
CA THR A 8 14.73 10.20 -19.94
C THR A 8 14.61 9.98 -18.44
N GLU A 9 14.34 8.73 -18.03
CA GLU A 9 14.33 8.34 -16.61
C GLU A 9 15.68 8.52 -15.90
N LYS A 10 16.78 8.61 -16.66
CA LYS A 10 18.14 8.84 -16.15
C LYS A 10 18.60 10.29 -16.33
N GLY A 11 17.69 11.23 -16.60
CA GLY A 11 17.99 12.65 -16.77
C GLY A 11 18.68 13.03 -18.08
N LYS A 12 18.85 12.10 -19.04
CA LYS A 12 19.40 12.44 -20.37
C LYS A 12 18.37 13.23 -21.19
N PRO A 13 18.77 14.32 -21.89
CA PRO A 13 17.90 15.06 -22.78
C PRO A 13 17.36 14.22 -23.94
N VAL A 14 16.12 14.51 -24.33
CA VAL A 14 15.41 13.93 -25.46
C VAL A 14 14.77 15.04 -26.28
N LEU A 15 14.92 14.96 -27.59
CA LEU A 15 14.28 15.83 -28.56
C LEU A 15 13.13 15.08 -29.24
N ILE A 16 11.97 15.73 -29.39
CA ILE A 16 10.80 15.19 -30.11
C ILE A 16 10.57 15.99 -31.39
N GLU A 17 10.50 15.30 -32.52
CA GLU A 17 10.24 15.90 -33.84
C GLU A 17 9.40 14.94 -34.71
N ASN A 18 8.32 15.44 -35.30
CA ASN A 18 7.48 14.72 -36.28
C ASN A 18 7.04 13.31 -35.83
N GLY A 19 6.76 13.13 -34.53
CA GLY A 19 6.38 11.82 -33.97
C GLY A 19 7.54 10.84 -33.77
N PHE A 20 8.77 11.32 -33.81
CA PHE A 20 9.97 10.58 -33.45
C PHE A 20 10.65 11.22 -32.24
N ASP A 21 11.23 10.40 -31.37
CA ASP A 21 12.05 10.88 -30.27
C ASP A 21 13.52 10.46 -30.43
N TYR A 22 14.40 11.38 -30.08
CA TYR A 22 15.83 11.25 -30.24
C TYR A 22 16.52 11.51 -28.91
N ILE A 23 17.43 10.63 -28.52
CA ILE A 23 18.25 10.78 -27.32
C ILE A 23 19.59 11.43 -27.69
N GLN A 24 20.11 12.28 -26.81
CA GLN A 24 21.42 12.89 -26.98
C GLN A 24 22.52 11.80 -27.08
N GLU A 25 23.30 11.86 -28.15
CA GLU A 25 24.45 10.99 -28.39
C GLU A 25 25.76 11.69 -28.03
N ARG A 26 25.95 12.92 -28.54
CA ARG A 26 27.11 13.78 -28.25
C ARG A 26 26.65 15.24 -28.18
N ALA A 27 27.33 16.04 -27.37
CA ALA A 27 27.14 17.49 -27.33
C ALA A 27 28.51 18.18 -27.31
N HIS A 28 28.63 19.25 -28.09
CA HIS A 28 29.80 20.12 -28.19
C HIS A 28 29.30 21.55 -28.18
N GLU A 29 29.70 22.38 -27.21
CA GLU A 29 29.30 23.79 -27.05
C GLU A 29 27.85 24.07 -27.52
N ASN A 30 27.68 24.44 -28.79
CA ASN A 30 26.41 24.82 -29.40
C ASN A 30 25.76 23.76 -30.31
N LYS A 31 26.43 22.63 -30.58
CA LYS A 31 25.99 21.53 -31.45
C LYS A 31 25.66 20.28 -30.64
N ILE A 32 24.49 19.70 -30.90
CA ILE A 32 24.06 18.44 -30.28
C ILE A 32 23.74 17.44 -31.39
N HIS A 33 24.32 16.25 -31.25
CA HIS A 33 24.07 15.10 -32.10
C HIS A 33 23.07 14.20 -31.36
N TRP A 34 21.95 13.94 -32.02
CA TRP A 34 20.86 13.14 -31.50
C TRP A 34 20.71 11.87 -32.34
N ARG A 35 20.37 10.77 -31.67
CA ARG A 35 20.09 9.49 -32.33
C ARG A 35 18.70 9.00 -31.97
N CYS A 36 18.01 8.36 -32.91
CA CYS A 36 16.68 7.82 -32.66
C CYS A 36 16.69 6.83 -31.48
N THR A 37 15.67 6.89 -30.61
CA THR A 37 15.57 5.98 -29.44
C THR A 37 15.35 4.52 -29.85
N GLN A 38 14.77 4.26 -31.03
CA GLN A 38 14.52 2.91 -31.55
C GLN A 38 15.77 2.28 -32.18
N CYS A 39 16.94 2.91 -32.12
CA CYS A 39 18.19 2.38 -32.67
C CYS A 39 18.55 0.99 -32.14
N ASN A 40 18.19 0.68 -30.89
CA ASN A 40 18.50 -0.62 -30.29
C ASN A 40 17.44 -1.67 -30.61
N LYS A 41 16.16 -1.30 -30.53
CA LYS A 41 15.01 -2.20 -30.69
C LYS A 41 14.72 -2.53 -32.14
N GLN A 42 14.72 -1.53 -33.02
CA GLN A 42 14.37 -1.66 -34.43
C GLN A 42 15.55 -1.41 -35.36
N LYS A 43 16.77 -1.29 -34.82
CA LYS A 43 17.99 -1.03 -35.61
C LYS A 43 17.90 0.24 -36.47
N CYS A 44 17.08 1.21 -36.03
CA CYS A 44 16.91 2.49 -36.69
C CYS A 44 18.23 3.28 -36.71
N LYS A 45 18.61 3.80 -37.88
CA LYS A 45 19.86 4.55 -38.09
C LYS A 45 19.65 6.07 -38.19
N ALA A 46 18.41 6.53 -38.03
CA ALA A 46 18.06 7.94 -38.12
C ALA A 46 18.76 8.76 -37.02
N ARG A 47 19.32 9.90 -37.43
CA ARG A 47 20.04 10.86 -36.60
C ARG A 47 19.57 12.27 -36.91
N LEU A 48 19.66 13.12 -35.90
CA LEU A 48 19.26 14.52 -35.98
C LEU A 48 20.34 15.38 -35.35
N TYR A 49 20.55 16.58 -35.90
CA TYR A 49 21.61 17.46 -35.44
C TYR A 49 21.07 18.86 -35.25
N THR A 50 21.34 19.43 -34.09
CA THR A 50 20.86 20.76 -33.73
C THR A 50 22.04 21.68 -33.43
N THR A 51 21.97 22.93 -33.86
CA THR A 51 22.88 24.01 -33.44
C THR A 51 22.06 25.12 -32.81
N ASN A 52 22.43 25.64 -31.63
CA ASN A 52 21.69 26.69 -30.92
C ASN A 52 20.17 26.38 -30.81
N ASN A 53 19.82 25.15 -30.43
CA ASN A 53 18.43 24.67 -30.36
C ASN A 53 17.62 24.85 -31.65
N THR A 54 18.30 24.82 -32.81
CA THR A 54 17.66 24.81 -34.13
C THR A 54 18.09 23.56 -34.88
N ILE A 55 17.14 22.86 -35.50
CA ILE A 55 17.43 21.66 -36.29
C ILE A 55 18.17 22.07 -37.56
N CYS A 56 19.39 21.57 -37.74
CA CYS A 56 20.22 21.89 -38.89
C CYS A 56 20.10 20.82 -39.98
N TYR A 57 20.17 19.53 -39.62
CA TYR A 57 20.13 18.44 -40.59
C TYR A 57 19.55 17.14 -40.00
N ARG A 58 18.89 16.37 -40.87
CA ARG A 58 18.33 15.04 -40.62
C ARG A 58 19.14 14.04 -41.44
N VAL A 59 19.54 12.93 -40.84
CA VAL A 59 20.37 11.92 -41.50
C VAL A 59 19.74 10.55 -41.37
N GLY A 60 19.48 9.93 -42.52
CA GLY A 60 18.89 8.60 -42.63
C GLY A 60 17.38 8.60 -42.37
N ASP A 61 16.69 7.71 -43.07
CA ASP A 61 15.25 7.52 -42.90
C ASP A 61 14.93 6.65 -41.69
N HIS A 62 13.77 6.88 -41.10
CA HIS A 62 13.22 5.99 -40.09
C HIS A 62 12.71 4.71 -40.74
N ASN A 63 13.04 3.56 -40.15
CA ASN A 63 12.52 2.26 -40.56
C ASN A 63 11.29 1.84 -39.73
N HIS A 64 10.60 2.82 -39.14
CA HIS A 64 9.45 2.61 -38.29
C HIS A 64 8.49 3.78 -38.36
N ALA A 65 7.23 3.52 -38.05
CA ALA A 65 6.19 4.53 -38.07
C ALA A 65 6.42 5.60 -36.98
N PRO A 66 6.04 6.86 -37.26
CA PRO A 66 5.98 7.90 -36.24
C PRO A 66 4.86 7.59 -35.25
N ASN A 67 5.05 8.03 -34.00
CA ASN A 67 4.06 7.93 -32.95
C ASN A 67 3.61 9.33 -32.50
N PRO A 68 2.41 9.79 -32.90
CA PRO A 68 1.93 11.15 -32.58
C PRO A 68 1.69 11.35 -31.08
N SER A 69 1.54 10.27 -30.31
CA SER A 69 1.27 10.33 -28.87
C SER A 69 2.54 10.44 -28.01
N LEU A 70 3.75 10.42 -28.60
CA LEU A 70 5.01 10.43 -27.84
C LEU A 70 5.14 11.59 -26.86
N ASN A 71 4.73 12.80 -27.28
CA ASN A 71 4.79 13.97 -26.43
C ASN A 71 3.88 13.81 -25.20
N GLY A 72 2.62 13.40 -25.41
CA GLY A 72 1.67 13.14 -24.33
C GLY A 72 2.13 12.04 -23.37
N ILE A 73 2.71 10.94 -23.90
CA ILE A 73 3.28 9.86 -23.07
C ILE A 73 4.40 10.40 -22.17
N ARG A 74 5.28 11.24 -22.72
CA ARG A 74 6.42 11.80 -21.98
C ARG A 74 5.96 12.82 -20.94
N GLN A 75 5.02 13.68 -21.28
CA GLN A 75 4.43 14.64 -20.36
C GLN A 75 3.75 13.93 -19.18
N CYS A 76 2.88 12.96 -19.45
CA CYS A 76 2.21 12.14 -18.44
C CYS A 76 3.22 11.47 -17.48
N ARG A 77 4.30 10.89 -18.02
CA ARG A 77 5.37 10.29 -17.19
C ARG A 77 6.15 11.31 -16.37
N SER A 78 6.30 12.54 -16.86
CA SER A 78 6.94 13.63 -16.13
C SER A 78 6.05 14.08 -14.96
N GLU A 79 4.77 14.30 -15.21
CA GLU A 79 3.79 14.68 -14.18
C GLU A 79 3.73 13.62 -13.07
N ILE A 80 3.64 12.32 -13.42
CA ILE A 80 3.71 11.23 -12.43
C ILE A 80 5.00 11.32 -11.60
N ARG A 81 6.14 11.63 -12.24
CA ARG A 81 7.44 11.73 -11.56
C ARG A 81 7.46 12.87 -10.55
N ASP A 82 6.87 14.01 -10.88
CA ASP A 82 6.81 15.15 -9.97
C ASP A 82 5.82 14.91 -8.82
N LEU A 83 4.66 14.31 -9.11
CA LEU A 83 3.70 13.91 -8.09
C LEU A 83 4.26 12.86 -7.11
N CYS A 84 5.20 12.01 -7.55
CA CYS A 84 5.88 11.06 -6.67
C CYS A 84 6.67 11.74 -5.54
N LYS A 85 7.05 13.01 -5.69
CA LYS A 85 7.78 13.80 -4.67
C LYS A 85 6.85 14.40 -3.60
N THR A 86 5.53 14.33 -3.82
CA THR A 86 4.50 14.87 -2.92
C THR A 86 3.94 13.81 -1.97
N THR A 87 3.10 14.24 -1.02
CA THR A 87 2.43 13.37 -0.02
C THR A 87 1.13 12.72 -0.51
N ILE A 88 0.71 12.96 -1.76
CA ILE A 88 -0.54 12.43 -2.35
C ILE A 88 -0.52 10.89 -2.33
N THR A 89 -1.65 10.19 -2.30
CA THR A 89 -1.61 8.71 -2.31
C THR A 89 -1.20 8.15 -3.68
N THR A 90 -0.60 6.95 -3.72
CA THR A 90 -0.26 6.29 -4.99
C THR A 90 -1.49 6.06 -5.87
N HIS A 91 -2.64 5.77 -5.24
CA HIS A 91 -3.91 5.58 -5.96
C HIS A 91 -4.37 6.89 -6.63
N SER A 92 -4.33 8.00 -5.90
CA SER A 92 -4.70 9.32 -6.42
C SER A 92 -3.81 9.74 -7.58
N ILE A 93 -2.49 9.50 -7.53
CA ILE A 93 -1.58 9.82 -8.65
C ILE A 93 -1.98 9.08 -9.92
N VAL A 94 -2.26 7.78 -9.82
CA VAL A 94 -2.69 6.98 -10.97
C VAL A 94 -4.04 7.47 -11.49
N ALA A 95 -5.01 7.73 -10.61
CA ALA A 95 -6.33 8.23 -11.00
C ALA A 95 -6.24 9.58 -11.73
N THR A 96 -5.48 10.53 -11.20
CA THR A 96 -5.23 11.83 -11.85
C THR A 96 -4.59 11.64 -13.22
N SER A 97 -3.55 10.81 -13.32
CA SER A 97 -2.90 10.51 -14.59
C SER A 97 -3.87 9.91 -15.62
N ILE A 98 -4.81 9.07 -15.19
CA ILE A 98 -5.82 8.50 -16.10
C ILE A 98 -6.82 9.57 -16.55
N ALA A 99 -7.27 10.40 -15.63
CA ALA A 99 -8.29 11.42 -15.90
C ALA A 99 -7.79 12.56 -16.80
N THR A 100 -6.50 12.93 -16.73
CA THR A 100 -5.93 14.06 -17.48
C THR A 100 -5.37 13.66 -18.85
N THR A 101 -5.32 12.37 -19.17
CA THR A 101 -4.60 11.85 -20.34
C THR A 101 -5.57 11.32 -21.40
N SER A 102 -5.24 11.52 -22.68
CA SER A 102 -6.06 11.03 -23.79
C SER A 102 -6.02 9.50 -23.93
N THR A 103 -7.09 8.91 -24.45
CA THR A 103 -7.20 7.45 -24.67
C THR A 103 -6.05 6.87 -25.49
N ALA A 104 -5.56 7.61 -26.50
CA ALA A 104 -4.43 7.20 -27.34
C ALA A 104 -3.09 7.13 -26.60
N VAL A 105 -2.90 7.95 -25.57
CA VAL A 105 -1.73 7.91 -24.69
C VAL A 105 -1.89 6.80 -23.65
N LEU A 106 -3.09 6.65 -23.06
CA LEU A 106 -3.39 5.63 -22.06
C LEU A 106 -3.12 4.20 -22.57
N SER A 107 -3.48 3.91 -23.83
CA SER A 107 -3.24 2.59 -24.43
C SER A 107 -1.76 2.23 -24.58
N GLN A 108 -0.87 3.23 -24.52
CA GLN A 108 0.58 3.07 -24.65
C GLN A 108 1.33 3.22 -23.31
N LEU A 109 0.60 3.51 -22.22
CA LEU A 109 1.18 3.51 -20.89
C LEU A 109 1.42 2.08 -20.39
N PRO A 110 2.41 1.88 -19.47
CA PRO A 110 2.56 0.61 -18.79
C PRO A 110 1.28 0.25 -18.00
N PRO A 111 1.01 -1.04 -17.75
CA PRO A 111 -0.09 -1.47 -16.91
C PRO A 111 -0.11 -0.76 -15.55
N ILE A 112 -1.30 -0.50 -15.00
CA ILE A 112 -1.49 0.22 -13.73
C ILE A 112 -0.65 -0.36 -12.59
N ASN A 113 -0.55 -1.69 -12.49
CA ASN A 113 0.26 -2.34 -11.45
C ASN A 113 1.76 -2.01 -11.58
N ASN A 114 2.27 -1.89 -12.81
CA ASN A 114 3.65 -1.50 -13.06
C ASN A 114 3.87 -0.01 -12.75
N LEU A 115 2.89 0.85 -13.03
CA LEU A 115 2.90 2.26 -12.62
C LEU A 115 2.93 2.38 -11.09
N LYS A 116 2.04 1.69 -10.36
CA LYS A 116 2.00 1.66 -8.89
C LYS A 116 3.36 1.24 -8.31
N ARG A 117 3.95 0.14 -8.81
CA ARG A 117 5.29 -0.31 -8.39
C ARG A 117 6.38 0.73 -8.64
N THR A 118 6.33 1.39 -9.81
CA THR A 118 7.29 2.44 -10.17
C THR A 118 7.17 3.65 -9.23
N ILE A 119 5.94 4.08 -8.91
CA ILE A 119 5.65 5.17 -7.98
C ILE A 119 6.18 4.83 -6.58
N CYS A 120 5.85 3.65 -6.06
CA CYS A 120 6.31 3.21 -4.73
C CYS A 120 7.84 3.16 -4.65
N ARG A 121 8.52 2.62 -5.66
CA ARG A 121 9.98 2.58 -5.71
C ARG A 121 10.59 3.97 -5.75
N ARG A 122 10.02 4.91 -6.52
CA ARG A 122 10.51 6.29 -6.56
C ARG A 122 10.30 7.02 -5.23
N ARG A 123 9.18 6.77 -4.56
CA ARG A 123 8.93 7.29 -3.21
C ARG A 123 9.92 6.76 -2.19
N ALA A 124 10.21 5.46 -2.24
CA ALA A 124 11.26 4.84 -1.43
C ALA A 124 12.60 5.58 -1.57
N ALA A 125 13.00 5.88 -2.81
CA ALA A 125 14.24 6.59 -3.11
C ALA A 125 14.23 8.08 -2.73
N ASN A 126 13.10 8.79 -2.85
CA ASN A 126 13.03 10.23 -2.62
C ASN A 126 12.78 10.61 -1.15
N LEU A 127 12.07 9.78 -0.39
CA LEU A 127 11.66 10.09 0.98
C LEU A 127 12.59 9.48 2.04
N ASN A 128 13.73 8.90 1.62
CA ASN A 128 14.67 8.20 2.52
C ASN A 128 13.95 7.27 3.50
N PHE A 129 12.98 6.49 3.02
CA PHE A 129 12.33 5.52 3.88
C PHE A 129 13.39 4.53 4.40
N PRO A 130 13.37 4.20 5.71
CA PRO A 130 14.27 3.19 6.24
C PRO A 130 14.04 1.87 5.50
N ALA A 131 15.10 1.08 5.34
CA ALA A 131 14.96 -0.28 4.83
C ALA A 131 14.02 -1.08 5.73
N ASN A 132 13.29 -2.03 5.17
CA ASN A 132 12.46 -2.92 5.98
C ASN A 132 13.36 -3.63 7.01
N PRO A 133 13.08 -3.48 8.31
CA PRO A 133 13.88 -4.07 9.37
C PRO A 133 13.74 -5.60 9.32
N ARG A 134 14.85 -6.31 9.52
CA ARG A 134 14.89 -7.78 9.58
C ARG A 134 14.68 -8.31 10.99
N SER A 135 14.75 -7.44 11.99
CA SER A 135 14.52 -7.75 13.40
C SER A 135 13.93 -6.53 14.13
N ILE A 136 13.32 -6.76 15.30
CA ILE A 136 12.77 -5.68 16.14
C ILE A 136 13.86 -4.67 16.54
N SER A 137 15.08 -5.13 16.81
CA SER A 137 16.22 -4.29 17.20
C SER A 137 16.64 -3.29 16.13
N GLU A 138 16.29 -3.53 14.86
CA GLU A 138 16.58 -2.62 13.75
C GLU A 138 15.54 -1.51 13.62
N ILE A 139 14.40 -1.61 14.31
CA ILE A 139 13.30 -0.63 14.25
C ILE A 139 13.71 0.63 15.02
N HIS A 140 14.21 1.62 14.29
CA HIS A 140 14.51 2.96 14.82
C HIS A 140 13.58 4.00 14.17
N ILE A 141 12.57 4.44 14.91
CA ILE A 141 11.63 5.47 14.44
C ILE A 141 12.18 6.84 14.88
N ASN A 142 12.89 7.51 13.98
CA ASN A 142 13.58 8.78 14.24
C ASN A 142 13.18 9.88 13.24
N GLY A 143 13.57 11.12 13.55
CA GLY A 143 13.41 12.27 12.65
C GLY A 143 11.94 12.56 12.33
N SER A 144 11.63 12.82 11.06
CA SER A 144 10.26 13.11 10.61
C SER A 144 9.29 11.93 10.81
N PHE A 145 9.78 10.70 10.93
CA PHE A 145 8.93 9.51 11.15
C PHE A 145 8.47 9.37 12.61
N ALA A 146 9.13 10.06 13.54
CA ALA A 146 8.71 10.11 14.95
C ALA A 146 7.66 11.21 15.21
N LEU A 147 7.26 11.97 14.19
CA LEU A 147 6.42 13.16 14.34
C LEU A 147 5.03 12.97 13.72
N THR A 148 4.00 13.50 14.38
CA THR A 148 2.65 13.64 13.81
C THR A 148 2.63 14.69 12.70
N LYS A 149 1.53 14.80 11.95
CA LYS A 149 1.34 15.88 10.95
C LYS A 149 1.42 17.28 11.57
N LYS A 150 1.19 17.40 12.88
CA LYS A 150 1.31 18.64 13.66
C LYS A 150 2.72 18.85 14.24
N LYS A 151 3.68 17.99 13.90
CA LYS A 151 5.06 17.97 14.41
C LYS A 151 5.19 17.62 15.91
N GLU A 152 4.23 16.89 16.46
CA GLU A 152 4.29 16.40 17.85
C GLU A 152 4.99 15.04 17.89
N GLN A 153 5.70 14.72 18.97
CA GLN A 153 6.28 13.38 19.16
C GLN A 153 5.16 12.33 19.23
N PHE A 154 5.16 11.41 18.27
CA PHE A 154 4.26 10.27 18.27
C PHE A 154 4.71 9.20 19.27
N LEU A 155 6.02 8.99 19.39
CA LEU A 155 6.56 8.09 20.39
C LEU A 155 6.51 8.76 21.76
N GLN A 156 5.92 8.07 22.73
CA GLN A 156 5.91 8.48 24.12
C GLN A 156 6.98 7.70 24.90
N PRO A 157 8.20 8.24 25.06
CA PRO A 157 9.29 7.54 25.75
C PRO A 157 9.01 7.29 27.23
N LEU A 158 8.09 8.06 27.81
CA LEU A 158 7.62 7.94 29.20
C LEU A 158 6.28 7.18 29.30
N PHE A 159 5.90 6.43 28.26
CA PHE A 159 4.67 5.65 28.26
C PHE A 159 4.75 4.55 29.33
N ASN A 160 4.03 4.76 30.43
CA ASN A 160 3.95 3.87 31.57
C ASN A 160 2.50 3.78 32.08
N PRO A 161 1.60 3.14 31.31
CA PRO A 161 0.19 3.05 31.67
C PRO A 161 -0.03 2.14 32.88
N SER A 162 -1.02 2.44 33.70
CA SER A 162 -1.40 1.57 34.83
C SER A 162 -2.19 0.34 34.37
N SER A 163 -2.86 0.42 33.22
CA SER A 163 -3.68 -0.66 32.70
C SER A 163 -3.75 -0.63 31.17
N PHE A 164 -4.00 -1.81 30.60
CA PHE A 164 -4.26 -2.04 29.18
C PHE A 164 -5.62 -2.72 29.02
N LEU A 165 -6.36 -2.32 27.99
CA LEU A 165 -7.55 -3.01 27.51
C LEU A 165 -7.27 -3.44 26.06
N ILE A 166 -7.02 -4.72 25.85
CA ILE A 166 -6.63 -5.27 24.55
C ILE A 166 -7.51 -6.45 24.16
N ASP A 167 -7.38 -6.93 22.93
CA ASP A 167 -8.01 -8.18 22.52
C ASP A 167 -7.35 -9.40 23.20
N PHE A 168 -7.87 -10.59 22.92
CA PHE A 168 -7.42 -11.86 23.52
C PHE A 168 -6.14 -12.41 22.84
N GLU A 169 -5.34 -11.57 22.18
CA GLU A 169 -4.11 -12.01 21.54
C GLU A 169 -3.03 -12.33 22.58
N SER A 170 -2.75 -13.61 22.79
CA SER A 170 -1.76 -14.07 23.78
C SER A 170 -0.36 -13.49 23.57
N GLY A 171 0.04 -13.25 22.31
CA GLY A 171 1.29 -12.59 21.97
C GLY A 171 1.36 -11.15 22.49
N ALA A 172 0.29 -10.37 22.28
CA ALA A 172 0.19 -9.00 22.75
C ALA A 172 0.17 -8.95 24.28
N MET A 173 -0.64 -9.79 24.94
CA MET A 173 -0.69 -9.88 26.40
C MET A 173 0.68 -10.21 27.00
N LYS A 174 1.40 -11.21 26.44
CA LYS A 174 2.75 -11.59 26.88
C LYS A 174 3.75 -10.45 26.68
N ALA A 175 3.70 -9.76 25.55
CA ALA A 175 4.59 -8.64 25.27
C ALA A 175 4.36 -7.47 26.23
N ILE A 176 3.09 -7.16 26.54
CA ILE A 176 2.74 -6.12 27.51
C ILE A 176 3.22 -6.51 28.91
N ASN A 177 2.92 -7.72 29.39
CA ASN A 177 3.35 -8.18 30.72
C ASN A 177 4.88 -8.22 30.85
N SER A 178 5.59 -8.56 29.77
CA SER A 178 7.06 -8.52 29.74
C SER A 178 7.61 -7.10 29.83
N ARG A 179 6.98 -6.13 29.14
CA ARG A 179 7.46 -4.76 29.07
C ARG A 179 7.00 -3.88 30.24
N TRP A 180 5.78 -4.08 30.72
CA TRP A 180 5.15 -3.35 31.82
C TRP A 180 4.56 -4.32 32.84
N PRO A 181 5.40 -4.97 33.67
CA PRO A 181 4.96 -6.00 34.61
C PRO A 181 4.07 -5.46 35.75
N GLN A 182 4.04 -4.15 35.95
CA GLN A 182 3.21 -3.48 36.96
C GLN A 182 1.85 -3.04 36.41
N SER A 183 1.64 -3.13 35.09
CA SER A 183 0.36 -2.76 34.48
C SER A 183 -0.60 -3.94 34.53
N SER A 184 -1.87 -3.65 34.80
CA SER A 184 -2.93 -4.65 34.67
C SER A 184 -3.36 -4.80 33.21
N VAL A 185 -3.40 -6.04 32.72
CA VAL A 185 -3.88 -6.35 31.36
C VAL A 185 -5.29 -6.92 31.46
N HIS A 186 -6.23 -6.26 30.81
CA HIS A 186 -7.62 -6.68 30.73
C HIS A 186 -7.96 -7.04 29.29
N ALA A 187 -8.69 -8.13 29.13
CA ALA A 187 -9.20 -8.53 27.84
C ALA A 187 -10.52 -7.79 27.51
N CYS A 188 -10.70 -7.44 26.25
CA CYS A 188 -11.82 -6.61 25.81
C CYS A 188 -13.07 -7.45 25.52
N PHE A 189 -14.08 -7.34 26.37
CA PHE A 189 -15.37 -8.03 26.22
C PHE A 189 -16.08 -7.72 24.89
N PHE A 190 -15.97 -6.48 24.39
CA PHE A 190 -16.50 -6.11 23.07
C PHE A 190 -15.86 -6.94 21.94
N HIS A 191 -14.55 -7.15 21.99
CA HIS A 191 -13.87 -7.99 20.99
C HIS A 191 -14.20 -9.47 21.16
N LEU A 192 -14.38 -9.96 22.39
CA LEU A 192 -14.86 -11.32 22.65
C LEU A 192 -16.21 -11.56 21.98
N THR A 193 -17.22 -10.75 22.33
CA THR A 193 -18.57 -10.85 21.76
C THR A 193 -18.57 -10.69 20.24
N GLN A 194 -17.76 -9.78 19.70
CA GLN A 194 -17.60 -9.61 18.25
C GLN A 194 -16.98 -10.86 17.60
N ASN A 195 -15.99 -11.49 18.23
CA ASN A 195 -15.38 -12.73 17.73
C ASN A 195 -16.39 -13.88 17.71
N ILE A 196 -17.21 -14.02 18.75
CA ILE A 196 -18.29 -15.03 18.78
C ILE A 196 -19.29 -14.78 17.66
N TYR A 197 -19.72 -13.53 17.47
CA TYR A 197 -20.63 -13.20 16.37
C TYR A 197 -20.01 -13.48 14.98
N ARG A 198 -18.70 -13.26 14.79
CA ARG A 198 -18.01 -13.65 13.55
C ARG A 198 -18.07 -15.15 13.30
N GLN A 199 -18.06 -15.98 14.34
CA GLN A 199 -18.22 -17.43 14.17
C GLN A 199 -19.66 -17.82 13.81
N VAL A 200 -20.65 -17.18 14.43
CA VAL A 200 -22.06 -17.32 14.02
C VAL A 200 -22.20 -17.02 12.51
N GLN A 201 -21.56 -15.94 12.03
CA GLN A 201 -21.58 -15.57 10.62
C GLN A 201 -20.88 -16.62 9.74
N LYS A 202 -19.69 -17.10 10.13
CA LYS A 202 -18.95 -18.11 9.38
C LYS A 202 -19.68 -19.45 9.29
N ALA A 203 -20.40 -19.83 10.35
CA ALA A 203 -21.20 -21.04 10.38
C ALA A 203 -22.53 -20.91 9.62
N GLY A 204 -22.89 -19.71 9.14
CA GLY A 204 -24.12 -19.47 8.37
C GLY A 204 -25.36 -19.21 9.22
N PHE A 205 -25.21 -19.02 10.54
CA PHE A 205 -26.34 -18.91 11.48
C PHE A 205 -26.76 -17.46 11.79
N THR A 206 -26.36 -16.48 10.96
CA THR A 206 -26.74 -15.07 11.16
C THR A 206 -28.24 -14.87 11.25
N THR A 207 -29.02 -15.49 10.35
CA THR A 207 -30.48 -15.39 10.35
C THR A 207 -31.10 -16.08 11.55
N LYS A 208 -30.58 -17.25 11.93
CA LYS A 208 -31.02 -18.00 13.12
C LYS A 208 -30.80 -17.17 14.38
N TYR A 209 -29.58 -16.65 14.58
CA TYR A 209 -29.24 -15.76 15.70
C TYR A 209 -30.11 -14.51 15.82
N GLY A 210 -30.66 -14.00 14.71
CA GLY A 210 -31.55 -12.84 14.73
C GLY A 210 -33.01 -13.17 15.07
N ASN A 211 -33.44 -14.42 14.85
CA ASN A 211 -34.86 -14.80 14.88
C ASN A 211 -35.20 -15.89 15.91
N ASP A 212 -34.20 -16.64 16.38
CA ASP A 212 -34.32 -17.71 17.37
C ASP A 212 -33.71 -17.23 18.69
N GLU A 213 -34.59 -16.92 19.65
CA GLU A 213 -34.19 -16.38 20.96
C GLU A 213 -33.41 -17.40 21.80
N GLU A 214 -33.77 -18.67 21.72
CA GLU A 214 -33.12 -19.75 22.49
C GLU A 214 -31.68 -19.96 22.01
N TYR A 215 -31.50 -20.06 20.69
CA TYR A 215 -30.17 -20.13 20.09
C TYR A 215 -29.35 -18.86 20.38
N ALA A 216 -29.95 -17.67 20.24
CA ALA A 216 -29.27 -16.41 20.52
C ALA A 216 -28.86 -16.30 22.00
N HIS A 217 -29.68 -16.78 22.92
CA HIS A 217 -29.39 -16.80 24.35
C HIS A 217 -28.19 -17.71 24.64
N ALA A 218 -28.21 -18.96 24.16
CA ALA A 218 -27.12 -19.91 24.36
C ALA A 218 -25.78 -19.39 23.83
N VAL A 219 -25.77 -18.78 22.63
CA VAL A 219 -24.57 -18.15 22.07
C VAL A 219 -24.06 -16.98 22.94
N ARG A 220 -24.95 -16.22 23.58
CA ARG A 220 -24.57 -15.09 24.47
C ARG A 220 -24.10 -15.55 25.85
N MET A 221 -24.47 -16.75 26.29
CA MET A 221 -23.97 -17.32 27.55
C MET A 221 -22.46 -17.58 27.49
N LEU A 222 -21.93 -17.97 26.33
CA LEU A 222 -20.50 -18.24 26.13
C LEU A 222 -19.60 -17.04 26.51
N PRO A 223 -19.72 -15.84 25.91
CA PRO A 223 -18.92 -14.71 26.34
C PRO A 223 -19.25 -14.25 27.78
N ALA A 224 -20.45 -14.52 28.29
CA ALA A 224 -20.83 -14.17 29.66
C ALA A 224 -20.03 -14.93 30.74
N LEU A 225 -19.39 -16.05 30.38
CA LEU A 225 -18.44 -16.77 31.25
C LEU A 225 -17.30 -15.87 31.75
N ALA A 226 -16.97 -14.80 31.02
CA ALA A 226 -15.96 -13.81 31.43
C ALA A 226 -16.31 -13.05 32.74
N PHE A 227 -17.56 -13.15 33.21
CA PHE A 227 -18.03 -12.53 34.46
C PHE A 227 -18.11 -13.51 35.63
N LEU A 228 -17.77 -14.78 35.42
CA LEU A 228 -17.73 -15.78 36.48
C LEU A 228 -16.40 -15.77 37.20
N GLU A 229 -16.39 -16.30 38.42
CA GLU A 229 -15.14 -16.66 39.09
C GLU A 229 -14.47 -17.81 38.32
N THR A 230 -13.13 -17.84 38.33
CA THR A 230 -12.36 -18.80 37.52
C THR A 230 -12.68 -20.26 37.85
N ASN A 231 -13.12 -20.54 39.07
CA ASN A 231 -13.45 -21.88 39.53
C ASN A 231 -14.79 -22.39 38.96
N ASP A 232 -15.68 -21.48 38.54
CA ASP A 232 -17.02 -21.80 38.05
C ASP A 232 -17.10 -21.87 36.52
N ILE A 233 -16.07 -21.39 35.81
CA ILE A 233 -16.07 -21.28 34.34
C ILE A 233 -16.29 -22.65 33.69
N TYR A 234 -15.51 -23.67 34.08
CA TYR A 234 -15.59 -24.99 33.47
C TYR A 234 -16.96 -25.66 33.70
N SER A 235 -17.49 -25.61 34.92
CA SER A 235 -18.80 -26.22 35.21
C SER A 235 -19.93 -25.53 34.46
N VAL A 236 -19.96 -24.20 34.43
CA VAL A 236 -21.01 -23.47 33.70
C VAL A 236 -20.85 -23.63 32.19
N PHE A 237 -19.62 -23.76 31.68
CA PHE A 237 -19.37 -24.08 30.27
C PHE A 237 -19.94 -25.45 29.90
N GLU A 238 -19.69 -26.50 30.71
CA GLU A 238 -20.28 -27.82 30.50
C GLU A 238 -21.82 -27.78 30.57
N ASP A 239 -22.39 -27.03 31.51
CA ASP A 239 -23.85 -26.83 31.59
C ASP A 239 -24.43 -26.23 30.31
N ILE A 240 -23.74 -25.25 29.68
CA ILE A 240 -24.14 -24.68 28.40
C ILE A 240 -24.13 -25.75 27.29
N GLY A 241 -23.11 -26.59 27.25
CA GLY A 241 -23.03 -27.70 26.28
C GLY A 241 -24.16 -28.71 26.43
N ASN A 242 -24.69 -28.88 27.65
CA ASN A 242 -25.79 -29.79 27.95
C ASN A 242 -27.19 -29.24 27.62
N LEU A 243 -27.33 -27.97 27.21
CA LEU A 243 -28.63 -27.35 26.89
C LEU A 243 -29.33 -27.96 25.65
N GLN A 244 -28.71 -28.89 24.94
CA GLN A 244 -29.25 -29.54 23.73
C GLN A 244 -29.77 -28.56 22.66
N ILE A 245 -29.10 -27.42 22.51
CA ILE A 245 -29.45 -26.40 21.52
C ILE A 245 -28.93 -26.80 20.15
N SER A 246 -29.86 -26.94 19.19
CA SER A 246 -29.53 -27.26 17.80
C SER A 246 -28.55 -26.24 17.21
N ASP A 247 -27.53 -26.76 16.54
CA ASP A 247 -26.52 -26.01 15.78
C ASP A 247 -25.55 -25.15 16.63
N LEU A 248 -25.51 -25.34 17.95
CA LEU A 248 -24.59 -24.59 18.84
C LEU A 248 -23.13 -25.06 18.71
N ASP A 249 -22.90 -26.34 18.39
CA ASP A 249 -21.59 -27.00 18.38
C ASP A 249 -20.48 -26.18 17.70
N PRO A 250 -20.67 -25.56 16.52
CA PRO A 250 -19.58 -24.84 15.85
C PRO A 250 -19.12 -23.60 16.63
N ILE A 251 -20.01 -22.98 17.42
CA ILE A 251 -19.68 -21.82 18.25
C ILE A 251 -19.12 -22.30 19.59
N TYR A 252 -19.73 -23.34 20.18
CA TYR A 252 -19.28 -23.95 21.44
C TYR A 252 -17.84 -24.48 21.34
N ASN A 253 -17.56 -25.32 20.34
CA ASN A 253 -16.22 -25.92 20.13
C ASN A 253 -15.18 -24.83 19.83
N TYR A 254 -15.54 -23.79 19.09
CA TYR A 254 -14.65 -22.65 18.90
C TYR A 254 -14.38 -21.90 20.23
N PHE A 255 -15.37 -21.78 21.10
CA PHE A 255 -15.16 -21.15 22.39
C PHE A 255 -14.21 -21.99 23.25
N GLU A 256 -14.40 -23.31 23.26
CA GLU A 256 -13.54 -24.28 23.94
C GLU A 256 -12.09 -24.16 23.49
N ASP A 257 -11.84 -24.27 22.18
CA ASP A 257 -10.50 -24.31 21.60
C ASP A 257 -9.64 -23.06 21.89
N TYR A 258 -10.28 -21.91 22.14
CA TYR A 258 -9.60 -20.61 22.18
C TYR A 258 -9.71 -19.85 23.51
N TYR A 259 -10.68 -20.16 24.37
CA TYR A 259 -10.98 -19.37 25.57
C TYR A 259 -11.15 -20.19 26.86
N ILE A 260 -11.23 -21.53 26.76
CA ILE A 260 -11.34 -22.47 27.89
C ILE A 260 -10.00 -23.18 28.10
#